data_AF-A0A0C3Q4H9-F1
#
_entry.id   AF-A0A0C3Q4H9-F1
#
_cell.length_a   1.000
_cell.length_b   1.000
_cell.length_c   1.000
_cell.angle_alpha   90.00
_cell.angle_beta   90.00
_cell.angle_gamma   90.00
#
_symmetry.space_group_name_H-M   'P 1'
#
loop_
_entity.id
_entity.type
_entity.pdbx_description
1 polymer ?
#
loop_
_entity_poly.entity_id
_entity_poly.type
_entity_poly.pdbx_seq_one_letter_code
_entity_poly.pdbx_strand_id
1 'polypeptide(L)'
;MRIGMLEIHDFCLEFFPSTKSTTFLVESCGVADIMTSCMGGRNRRVAMEMVKTKRSFQELEQELLNGQKLQGALTALELHQFLDAHGVDNIKRKKKYPLFENVWKICFEGMEPERLTDNL
;
A
#
# COMPACT_ATOMS: atom_id res chain seq x y z
N MET A 1 9.89 2.05 -0.32
CA MET A 1 9.48 3.33 -0.96
C MET A 1 9.61 3.28 -2.48
N ARG A 2 10.82 3.14 -3.05
CA ARG A 2 11.03 3.07 -4.51
C ARG A 2 10.11 2.07 -5.23
N ILE A 3 10.04 0.83 -4.73
CA ILE A 3 9.22 -0.26 -5.31
C ILE A 3 7.74 0.13 -5.33
N GLY A 4 7.21 0.62 -4.20
CA GLY A 4 5.83 1.09 -4.14
C GLY A 4 5.52 2.24 -5.10
N MET A 5 6.46 3.16 -5.33
CA MET A 5 6.28 4.22 -6.32
C MET A 5 6.18 3.67 -7.75
N LEU A 6 6.97 2.64 -8.09
CA LEU A 6 6.86 1.96 -9.38
C LEU A 6 5.54 1.22 -9.53
N GLU A 7 5.08 0.52 -8.50
CA GLU A 7 3.79 -0.17 -8.54
C GLU A 7 2.62 0.82 -8.69
N ILE A 8 2.65 1.97 -7.99
CA ILE A 8 1.67 3.05 -8.16
C ILE A 8 1.70 3.60 -9.60
N HIS A 9 2.90 3.90 -10.11
CA HIS A 9 3.08 4.39 -11.48
C HIS A 9 2.50 3.42 -12.51
N ASP A 10 2.88 2.14 -12.43
CA ASP A 10 2.48 1.12 -13.39
C ASP A 10 1.00 0.77 -13.26
N PHE A 11 0.44 0.81 -12.05
CA PHE A 11 -0.99 0.67 -11.81
C PHE A 11 -1.77 1.80 -12.49
N CYS A 12 -1.37 3.06 -12.28
CA CYS A 12 -2.08 4.18 -12.85
C CYS A 12 -1.99 4.21 -14.39
N LEU A 13 -0.85 3.88 -14.98
CA LEU A 13 -0.72 3.80 -16.44
C LEU A 13 -1.52 2.63 -17.05
N GLU A 14 -1.64 1.51 -16.34
CA GLU A 14 -2.40 0.35 -16.83
C GLU A 14 -3.92 0.61 -16.80
N PHE A 15 -4.43 1.16 -15.70
CA PHE A 15 -5.88 1.26 -15.48
C PHE A 15 -6.46 2.63 -15.81
N PHE A 16 -5.63 3.68 -15.96
CA PHE A 16 -6.07 5.05 -16.23
C PHE A 16 -5.27 5.64 -17.40
N PRO A 17 -5.69 5.39 -18.67
CA PRO A 17 -4.93 5.76 -19.87
C PRO A 17 -4.62 7.26 -20.05
N SER A 18 -5.36 8.14 -19.37
CA SER A 18 -5.10 9.58 -19.36
C SER A 18 -3.95 10.01 -18.44
N THR A 19 -3.41 9.09 -17.64
CA THR A 19 -2.32 9.35 -16.69
C THR A 19 -1.04 9.70 -17.44
N LYS A 20 -0.33 10.73 -16.96
CA LYS A 20 0.98 11.11 -17.48
C LYS A 20 2.06 10.58 -16.56
N SER A 21 3.03 9.85 -17.11
CA SER A 21 4.17 9.31 -16.34
C SER A 21 4.94 10.41 -15.60
N THR A 22 5.09 11.59 -16.20
CA THR A 22 5.79 12.73 -15.57
C THR A 22 5.14 13.22 -14.28
N THR A 23 3.83 12.99 -14.09
CA THR A 23 3.10 13.42 -12.88
C THR A 23 3.70 12.81 -11.61
N PHE A 24 4.20 11.57 -11.66
CA PHE A 24 4.76 10.91 -10.48
C PHE A 24 6.08 11.51 -10.00
N LEU A 25 6.83 12.18 -10.87
CA LEU A 25 8.12 12.78 -10.54
C LEU A 25 8.06 14.30 -10.36
N VAL A 26 7.35 14.99 -11.26
CA VAL A 26 7.35 16.46 -11.35
C VAL A 26 6.34 17.09 -10.40
N GLU A 27 5.19 16.45 -10.22
CA GLU A 27 4.11 17.01 -9.42
C GLU A 27 4.23 16.59 -7.95
N SER A 28 3.81 17.49 -7.05
CA SER A 28 3.88 17.26 -5.59
C SER A 28 3.08 16.03 -5.15
N CYS A 29 1.95 15.74 -5.82
CA CYS A 29 1.12 14.57 -5.54
C CYS A 29 1.77 13.21 -5.87
N GLY A 30 2.93 13.21 -6.54
CA GLY A 30 3.71 12.02 -6.82
C GLY A 30 4.74 11.75 -5.71
N VAL A 31 6.02 11.83 -6.07
CA VAL A 31 7.14 11.44 -5.21
C VAL A 31 7.19 12.22 -3.90
N ALA A 32 6.86 13.51 -3.89
CA ALA A 32 6.96 14.34 -2.69
C ALA A 32 5.92 13.91 -1.63
N ASP A 33 4.67 13.69 -2.04
CA ASP A 33 3.61 13.21 -1.14
C ASP A 33 3.90 11.79 -0.61
N ILE A 34 4.41 10.90 -1.47
CA ILE A 34 4.84 9.56 -1.05
C ILE A 34 5.95 9.66 0.01
N MET A 35 6.96 10.49 -0.20
CA MET A 35 8.08 10.64 0.74
C MET A 35 7.59 11.15 2.10
N THR A 36 6.82 12.23 2.14
CA THR A 36 6.34 12.79 3.41
C THR A 36 5.41 11.82 4.14
N SER A 37 4.53 11.13 3.41
CA SER A 37 3.62 10.11 3.97
C SER A 37 4.38 8.92 4.54
N CYS A 38 5.43 8.45 3.87
CA CYS A 38 6.28 7.36 4.37
C CYS A 38 7.19 7.76 5.53
N MET A 39 7.48 9.06 5.72
CA MET A 39 8.33 9.55 6.81
C MET A 39 7.54 9.94 8.07
N GLY A 40 6.37 10.55 7.90
CA GLY A 40 5.60 11.13 9.02
C GLY A 40 4.12 10.77 9.06
N GLY A 41 3.61 10.00 8.09
CA GLY A 41 2.18 9.72 7.98
C GLY A 41 1.63 8.80 9.08
N ARG A 42 0.32 8.92 9.32
CA ARG A 42 -0.43 8.08 10.28
C ARG A 42 -0.32 6.58 9.94
N ASN A 43 -0.36 6.25 8.65
CA ASN A 43 -0.14 4.87 8.17
C ASN A 43 1.18 4.31 8.65
N ARG A 44 2.27 5.06 8.50
CA ARG A 44 3.61 4.67 8.97
C ARG A 44 3.66 4.53 10.48
N ARG A 45 3.09 5.48 11.24
CA ARG A 45 3.07 5.44 12.70
C ARG A 45 2.37 4.19 13.22
N VAL A 46 1.18 3.88 12.71
CA VAL A 46 0.40 2.72 13.15
C VAL A 46 1.05 1.41 12.70
N ALA A 47 1.54 1.33 11.45
CA ALA A 47 2.22 0.14 10.96
C ALA A 47 3.50 -0.17 11.76
N MET A 48 4.27 0.86 12.15
CA MET A 48 5.44 0.68 12.99
C MET A 48 5.07 0.11 14.36
N GLU A 49 3.99 0.60 14.98
CA GLU A 49 3.55 0.10 16.28
C GLU A 49 2.98 -1.32 16.19
N MET A 50 2.30 -1.64 15.09
CA MET A 50 1.82 -2.99 14.78
C MET A 50 3.00 -3.98 14.76
N VAL A 51 4.07 -3.67 14.03
CA VAL A 51 5.26 -4.54 13.97
C VAL A 51 5.93 -4.70 15.35
N LYS A 52 6.02 -3.62 16.14
CA LYS A 52 6.64 -3.67 17.47
C LYS A 52 5.84 -4.45 18.50
N THR A 53 4.52 -4.30 18.48
CA THR A 53 3.64 -4.80 19.55
C THR A 53 2.88 -6.06 19.16
N LYS A 54 2.84 -6.39 17.86
CA LYS A 54 2.03 -7.46 17.26
C LYS A 54 0.53 -7.32 17.52
N ARG A 55 0.06 -6.11 17.86
CA ARG A 55 -1.35 -5.78 18.04
C ARG A 55 -2.03 -5.52 16.71
N SER A 56 -3.35 -5.67 16.66
CA SER A 56 -4.10 -5.47 15.42
C SER A 56 -4.14 -4.00 15.00
N PHE A 57 -4.30 -3.75 13.70
CA PHE A 57 -4.50 -2.40 13.17
C PHE A 57 -5.75 -1.71 13.76
N GLN A 58 -6.81 -2.46 14.08
CA GLN A 58 -8.04 -1.93 14.65
C GLN A 58 -7.82 -1.37 16.06
N GLU A 59 -7.08 -2.10 16.91
CA GLU A 59 -6.75 -1.65 18.26
C GLU A 59 -5.86 -0.41 18.22
N LEU A 60 -4.82 -0.44 17.38
CA LEU A 60 -3.86 0.65 17.26
C LEU A 60 -4.46 1.90 16.58
N GLU A 61 -5.42 1.74 15.67
CA GLU A 61 -6.18 2.87 15.10
C GLU A 61 -6.92 3.62 16.21
N GLN A 62 -7.69 2.90 17.04
CA GLN A 62 -8.48 3.52 18.11
C GLN A 62 -7.61 4.25 19.13
N GLU A 63 -6.47 3.66 19.48
CA GLU A 63 -5.56 4.21 20.48
C GLU A 63 -4.72 5.38 19.95
N LEU A 64 -4.15 5.26 18.74
CA LEU A 64 -3.13 6.19 18.27
C LEU A 64 -3.69 7.35 17.44
N LEU A 65 -4.90 7.18 16.86
CA LEU A 65 -5.43 8.10 15.86
C LEU A 65 -6.59 8.97 16.37
N ASN A 66 -6.98 8.87 17.65
CA ASN A 66 -7.97 9.77 18.28
C ASN A 66 -9.26 9.94 17.44
N GLY A 67 -9.79 8.84 16.90
CA GLY A 67 -11.00 8.84 16.06
C GLY A 67 -10.76 9.06 14.57
N GLN A 68 -9.52 9.31 14.12
CA GLN A 68 -9.17 9.33 12.70
C GLN A 68 -9.00 7.91 12.14
N LYS A 69 -9.30 7.74 10.85
CA LYS A 69 -9.23 6.44 10.17
C LYS A 69 -7.90 6.19 9.46
N LEU A 70 -7.44 4.94 9.54
CA LEU A 70 -6.27 4.41 8.87
C LEU A 70 -6.62 4.02 7.43
N GLN A 71 -6.39 4.92 6.49
CA GLN A 71 -6.77 4.69 5.09
C GLN A 71 -5.90 3.63 4.40
N GLY A 72 -4.62 3.48 4.77
CA GLY A 72 -3.69 2.62 4.05
C GLY A 72 -4.10 1.14 4.05
N ALA A 73 -4.59 0.63 5.18
CA ALA A 73 -5.08 -0.76 5.25
C ALA A 73 -6.34 -0.95 4.40
N LEU A 74 -7.29 -0.01 4.47
CA LEU A 74 -8.52 -0.06 3.67
C LEU A 74 -8.23 0.01 2.17
N THR A 75 -7.36 0.92 1.75
CA THR A 75 -6.94 1.03 0.34
C THR A 75 -6.24 -0.24 -0.14
N ALA A 76 -5.46 -0.93 0.70
CA ALA A 76 -4.85 -2.20 0.32
C ALA A 76 -5.91 -3.30 0.06
N LEU A 77 -6.99 -3.33 0.85
CA LEU A 77 -8.13 -4.22 0.62
C LEU A 77 -8.85 -3.91 -0.70
N GLU A 78 -9.17 -2.64 -0.92
CA GLU A 78 -9.85 -2.19 -2.15
C GLU A 78 -9.00 -2.47 -3.39
N LEU A 79 -7.68 -2.26 -3.29
CA LEU A 79 -6.75 -2.51 -4.38
C LEU A 79 -6.64 -4.01 -4.69
N HIS A 80 -6.61 -4.87 -3.68
CA HIS A 80 -6.65 -6.32 -3.87
C HIS A 80 -7.95 -6.75 -4.58
N GLN A 81 -9.11 -6.28 -4.10
CA GLN A 81 -10.41 -6.57 -4.71
C GLN A 81 -10.51 -6.04 -6.14
N PHE A 82 -9.99 -4.83 -6.38
CA PHE A 82 -9.93 -4.24 -7.72
C PHE A 82 -9.11 -5.11 -8.66
N LEU A 83 -7.90 -5.52 -8.26
CA LEU A 83 -7.03 -6.36 -9.08
C LEU A 83 -7.64 -7.74 -9.35
N ASP A 84 -8.34 -8.33 -8.38
CA ASP A 84 -9.03 -9.61 -8.52
C ASP A 84 -10.21 -9.51 -9.50
N ALA A 85 -11.01 -8.45 -9.40
CA ALA A 85 -12.16 -8.21 -10.27
C ALA A 85 -11.77 -7.94 -11.75
N HIS A 86 -10.58 -7.39 -12.01
CA HIS A 86 -10.11 -7.10 -13.36
C HIS A 86 -9.49 -8.31 -14.09
N GLY A 87 -9.49 -9.51 -13.49
CA GLY A 87 -9.81 -10.78 -14.16
C GLY A 87 -9.01 -11.20 -15.42
N VAL A 88 -7.69 -11.01 -15.48
CA VAL A 88 -6.83 -11.68 -16.49
C VAL A 88 -5.58 -12.19 -15.80
N ASP A 89 -5.49 -13.52 -15.65
CA ASP A 89 -4.44 -14.29 -14.97
C ASP A 89 -3.98 -13.65 -13.65
N ASN A 90 -4.78 -13.82 -12.58
CA ASN A 90 -4.53 -13.25 -11.25
C ASN A 90 -3.12 -13.56 -10.72
N ILE A 91 -2.52 -14.67 -11.18
CA ILE A 91 -1.14 -15.04 -10.87
C ILE A 91 -0.13 -14.04 -11.48
N LYS A 92 -0.36 -13.58 -12.72
CA LYS A 92 0.53 -12.62 -13.40
C LYS A 92 0.44 -11.22 -12.80
N ARG A 93 -0.74 -10.74 -12.42
CA ARG A 93 -0.90 -9.40 -11.83
C ARG A 93 -0.46 -9.34 -10.36
N LYS A 94 -0.71 -10.38 -9.56
CA LYS A 94 -0.12 -10.48 -8.22
C LYS A 94 1.41 -10.50 -8.25
N LYS A 95 2.00 -11.04 -9.32
CA LYS A 95 3.45 -10.93 -9.59
C LYS A 95 3.88 -9.55 -10.09
N LYS A 96 2.99 -8.77 -10.69
CA LYS A 96 3.27 -7.41 -11.17
C LYS A 96 3.22 -6.38 -10.04
N TYR A 97 2.33 -6.57 -9.06
CA TYR A 97 2.16 -5.71 -7.90
C TYR A 97 2.43 -6.45 -6.57
N PRO A 98 3.63 -7.04 -6.40
CA PRO A 98 3.93 -7.89 -5.26
C PRO A 98 3.93 -7.12 -3.94
N LEU A 99 4.32 -5.84 -3.92
CA LEU A 99 4.30 -5.04 -2.69
C LEU A 99 2.87 -4.71 -2.26
N PHE A 100 1.98 -4.35 -3.18
CA PHE A 100 0.55 -4.17 -2.88
C PHE A 100 -0.07 -5.43 -2.27
N GLU A 101 0.20 -6.60 -2.88
CA GLU A 101 -0.32 -7.88 -2.39
C GLU A 101 0.28 -8.26 -1.03
N ASN A 102 1.59 -8.05 -0.80
CA ASN A 102 2.22 -8.35 0.47
C ASN A 102 1.69 -7.44 1.60
N VAL A 103 1.47 -6.15 1.33
CA VAL A 103 0.86 -5.22 2.30
C VAL A 103 -0.56 -5.67 2.66
N TRP A 104 -1.37 -6.05 1.67
CA TRP A 104 -2.70 -6.60 1.93
C TRP A 104 -2.64 -7.88 2.79
N LYS A 105 -1.76 -8.82 2.45
CA LYS A 105 -1.61 -10.07 3.23
C LYS A 105 -1.16 -9.85 4.66
N ILE A 106 -0.28 -8.88 4.90
CA ILE A 106 0.14 -8.51 6.26
C ILE A 106 -1.04 -7.92 7.04
N CYS A 107 -1.85 -7.08 6.39
CA CYS A 107 -2.99 -6.45 7.04
C CYS A 107 -4.17 -7.40 7.31
N PHE A 108 -4.41 -8.40 6.45
CA PHE A 108 -5.68 -9.17 6.46
C PHE A 108 -5.53 -10.69 6.42
N GLU A 109 -4.41 -11.25 5.96
CA GLU A 109 -4.19 -12.70 5.82
C GLU A 109 -3.18 -13.26 6.83
N GLY A 110 -2.68 -12.43 7.76
CA GLY A 110 -1.74 -12.86 8.80
C GLY A 110 -0.34 -13.18 8.28
N MET A 111 0.08 -12.60 7.15
CA MET A 111 1.48 -12.67 6.73
C MET A 111 2.36 -11.90 7.73
N GLU A 112 3.47 -12.51 8.17
CA GLU A 112 4.45 -11.86 9.04
C GLU A 112 5.10 -10.66 8.32
N PRO A 113 5.19 -9.47 8.97
CA PRO A 113 5.75 -8.26 8.36
C PRO A 113 7.18 -8.39 7.84
N GLU A 114 7.98 -9.29 8.39
CA GLU A 114 9.36 -9.58 7.97
C GLU A 114 9.42 -10.12 6.53
N ARG A 115 8.32 -10.71 6.06
CA ARG A 115 8.17 -11.26 4.71
C ARG A 115 7.75 -10.22 3.67
N LEU A 116 7.61 -8.95 4.06
CA LEU A 116 7.18 -7.86 3.16
C LEU A 116 8.01 -7.81 1.87
N THR A 117 9.31 -8.08 1.97
CA THR A 117 10.24 -8.02 0.83
C THR A 117 10.42 -9.34 0.08
N ASP A 118 9.73 -10.41 0.48
CA ASP A 118 9.80 -11.69 -0.20
C ASP A 118 9.27 -11.53 -1.64
N ASN A 119 10.11 -11.87 -2.62
CA ASN A 119 9.79 -11.87 -4.06
C ASN A 119 9.41 -10.48 -4.65
N LEU A 120 9.97 -9.39 -4.11
CA LEU A 120 9.92 -8.06 -4.73
C LEU A 120 10.97 -7.84 -5.83
#